data_AF-A0A1U7PS39-F1
#
_entry.id   AF-A0A1U7PS39-F1
#
_cell.length_a   1.000
_cell.length_b   1.000
_cell.length_c   1.000
_cell.angle_alpha   90.00
_cell.angle_beta   90.00
_cell.angle_gamma   90.00
#
_symmetry.space_group_name_H-M   'P 1'
#
loop_
_entity.id
_entity.type
_entity.pdbx_description
1 polymer ?
#
loop_
_entity_poly.entity_id
_entity_poly.type
_entity_poly.pdbx_seq_one_letter_code
_entity_poly.pdbx_strand_id
1 'polypeptide(L)'
;MSNSKHNDKHFVIQKGKAMCDKGTKFPNFKITSHKKHYWNDADGQDDYLAATEDDVIFNPPAMPFGNCSVKNGNPCAFAPSGKWAKTYEKVKVMDKSCLTEISELMCATGGKITVMNHGQQSELTKANVRNADVEFMQFINPFFNFKEFVNDIEKQDLGDFK
;
A
#
# COMPACT_ATOMS: atom_id res chain seq x y z
N MET A 1 0.06 27.19 0.14
CA MET A 1 0.49 25.82 0.46
C MET A 1 1.13 25.24 -0.79
N SER A 2 2.40 24.80 -0.73
CA SER A 2 3.08 24.22 -1.90
C SER A 2 2.38 22.93 -2.32
N ASN A 3 1.83 22.90 -3.53
CA ASN A 3 1.15 21.73 -4.08
C ASN A 3 2.21 20.64 -4.35
N SER A 4 2.34 19.67 -3.44
CA SER A 4 3.28 18.56 -3.61
C SER A 4 2.73 17.61 -4.65
N LYS A 5 3.58 17.01 -5.50
CA LYS A 5 3.17 15.95 -6.45
C LYS A 5 2.62 14.70 -5.75
N HIS A 6 2.84 14.60 -4.44
CA HIS A 6 2.34 13.52 -3.58
C HIS A 6 1.00 13.84 -2.91
N ASN A 7 0.42 15.02 -3.13
CA ASN A 7 -0.93 15.31 -2.65
C ASN A 7 -1.91 14.30 -3.29
N ASP A 8 -2.81 13.75 -2.48
CA ASP A 8 -3.79 12.73 -2.86
C ASP A 8 -3.17 11.39 -3.35
N LYS A 9 -1.93 11.09 -2.95
CA LYS A 9 -1.27 9.81 -3.21
C LYS A 9 -1.15 8.98 -1.95
N HIS A 10 -1.47 7.70 -2.06
CA HIS A 10 -1.32 6.76 -0.97
C HIS A 10 0.13 6.33 -0.78
N PHE A 11 0.49 6.04 0.47
CA PHE A 11 1.75 5.37 0.80
C PHE A 11 1.67 3.90 0.42
N VAL A 12 2.82 3.30 0.15
CA VAL A 12 2.89 1.88 -0.20
C VAL A 12 3.17 1.04 1.03
N ILE A 13 2.48 -0.09 1.16
CA ILE A 13 2.74 -1.11 2.21
C ILE A 13 3.27 -2.42 1.61
N GLN A 14 3.73 -3.35 2.46
CA GLN A 14 4.30 -4.63 2.01
C GLN A 14 3.38 -5.40 1.05
N LYS A 15 2.07 -5.45 1.36
CA LYS A 15 1.03 -6.08 0.55
C LYS A 15 0.80 -5.40 -0.82
N GLY A 16 1.38 -4.22 -1.03
CA GLY A 16 1.37 -3.54 -2.32
C GLY A 16 1.98 -4.41 -3.42
N LYS A 17 1.71 -4.06 -4.69
CA LYS A 17 2.24 -4.75 -5.86
C LYS A 17 3.08 -3.81 -6.71
N ALA A 18 4.22 -4.31 -7.17
CA ALA A 18 5.08 -3.61 -8.11
C ALA A 18 4.84 -4.11 -9.54
N MET A 19 5.11 -3.26 -10.52
CA MET A 19 5.06 -3.60 -11.94
C MET A 19 6.33 -3.16 -12.63
N CYS A 20 6.94 -4.04 -13.42
CA CYS A 20 8.02 -3.69 -14.34
C CYS A 20 7.44 -3.56 -15.75
N ASP A 21 7.77 -2.49 -16.47
CA ASP A 21 7.34 -2.26 -17.86
C ASP A 21 7.86 -3.31 -18.86
N LYS A 22 8.87 -4.09 -18.46
CA LYS A 22 9.45 -5.20 -19.23
C LYS A 22 9.10 -6.58 -18.67
N GLY A 23 8.34 -6.65 -17.57
CA GLY A 23 7.98 -7.87 -16.87
C GLY A 23 6.57 -8.38 -17.20
N THR A 24 6.26 -9.60 -16.78
CA THR A 24 4.94 -10.22 -16.95
C THR A 24 4.23 -10.58 -15.64
N LYS A 25 4.90 -10.43 -14.49
CA LYS A 25 4.34 -10.67 -13.16
C LYS A 25 4.41 -9.43 -12.28
N PHE A 26 3.53 -9.40 -11.27
CA PHE A 26 3.37 -8.30 -10.32
C PHE A 26 3.67 -8.78 -8.89
N PRO A 27 4.94 -8.74 -8.46
CA PRO A 27 5.33 -9.22 -7.14
C PRO A 27 4.91 -8.25 -6.04
N ASN A 28 4.88 -8.74 -4.81
CA ASN A 28 4.69 -7.91 -3.63
C ASN A 28 6.01 -7.28 -3.18
N PHE A 29 5.93 -6.19 -2.42
CA PHE A 29 7.10 -5.61 -1.77
C PHE A 29 7.56 -6.51 -0.63
N LYS A 30 8.86 -6.46 -0.30
CA LYS A 30 9.41 -7.07 0.91
C LYS A 30 10.17 -6.01 1.66
N ILE A 31 9.65 -5.61 2.81
CA ILE A 31 10.23 -4.53 3.60
C ILE A 31 11.34 -5.10 4.47
N THR A 32 12.53 -4.56 4.28
CA THR A 32 13.74 -4.93 5.02
C THR A 32 14.32 -3.74 5.77
N SER A 33 13.85 -2.53 5.47
CA SER A 33 14.28 -1.28 6.08
C SER A 33 13.94 -1.18 7.58
N HIS A 34 12.80 -1.74 8.02
CA HIS A 34 12.34 -1.72 9.40
C HIS A 34 11.27 -2.79 9.69
N LYS A 35 10.92 -2.92 10.97
CA LYS A 35 9.80 -3.76 11.47
C LYS A 35 8.96 -3.05 12.55
N LYS A 36 8.82 -1.72 12.43
CA LYS A 36 8.25 -0.89 13.51
C LYS A 36 7.10 0.02 13.09
N HIS A 37 6.97 0.35 11.81
CA HIS A 37 5.95 1.27 11.34
C HIS A 37 4.99 0.56 10.39
N TYR A 38 3.72 0.57 10.75
CA TYR A 38 2.62 -0.09 10.05
C TYR A 38 1.59 0.96 9.68
N TRP A 39 1.09 0.92 8.44
CA TRP A 39 0.02 1.82 7.98
C TRP A 39 -1.32 1.10 8.03
N ASN A 40 -2.32 1.74 8.64
CA ASN A 40 -3.70 1.26 8.74
C ASN A 40 -3.82 -0.14 9.35
N ASP A 41 -2.99 -0.47 10.34
CA ASP A 41 -3.06 -1.74 11.05
C ASP A 41 -2.68 -1.56 12.52
N ALA A 42 -3.60 -1.97 13.41
CA ALA A 42 -3.41 -1.91 14.85
C ALA A 42 -2.70 -3.16 15.41
N ASP A 43 -2.77 -4.28 14.69
CA ASP A 43 -2.28 -5.58 15.13
C ASP A 43 -0.78 -5.79 14.86
N GLY A 44 -0.15 -4.91 14.07
CA GLY A 44 1.28 -4.93 13.75
C GLY A 44 1.67 -6.06 12.78
N GLN A 45 0.79 -6.43 11.85
CA GLN A 45 1.04 -7.47 10.86
C GLN A 45 2.03 -7.00 9.79
N ASP A 46 3.01 -7.85 9.46
CA ASP A 46 4.09 -7.53 8.50
C ASP A 46 3.58 -7.09 7.11
N ASP A 47 2.37 -7.49 6.72
CA ASP A 47 1.75 -7.09 5.46
C ASP A 47 1.46 -5.58 5.36
N TYR A 48 1.34 -4.90 6.50
CA TYR A 48 1.04 -3.47 6.62
C TYR A 48 2.28 -2.61 6.90
N LEU A 49 3.47 -3.20 6.89
CA LEU A 49 4.71 -2.45 7.02
C LEU A 49 4.80 -1.37 5.94
N ALA A 50 5.31 -0.20 6.30
CA ALA A 50 5.52 0.92 5.39
C ALA A 50 6.71 0.71 4.46
N ALA A 51 6.52 0.85 3.15
CA ALA A 51 7.63 0.72 2.21
C ALA A 51 8.45 2.03 2.13
N THR A 52 9.76 1.90 2.13
CA THR A 52 10.72 3.01 2.09
C THR A 52 11.61 2.95 0.86
N GLU A 53 12.40 4.01 0.65
CA GLU A 53 13.33 4.12 -0.48
C GLU A 53 14.39 3.01 -0.58
N ASP A 54 14.68 2.33 0.54
CA ASP A 54 15.65 1.23 0.60
C ASP A 54 15.04 -0.15 0.27
N ASP A 55 13.71 -0.25 0.25
CA ASP A 55 13.01 -1.54 0.10
C ASP A 55 12.93 -1.96 -1.38
N VAL A 56 14.07 -2.43 -1.88
CA VAL A 56 14.26 -2.85 -3.29
C VAL A 56 14.12 -4.36 -3.49
N ILE A 57 13.69 -5.09 -2.46
CA ILE A 57 13.48 -6.54 -2.51
C ILE A 57 11.99 -6.82 -2.68
N PHE A 58 11.68 -7.85 -3.46
CA PHE A 58 10.31 -8.26 -3.76
C PHE A 58 10.04 -9.70 -3.32
N ASN A 59 8.76 -10.05 -3.18
CA ASN A 59 8.28 -11.38 -2.85
C ASN A 59 7.37 -11.90 -3.98
N PRO A 60 7.67 -13.06 -4.60
CA PRO A 60 8.84 -13.93 -4.38
C PRO A 60 10.17 -13.30 -4.86
N PRO A 61 11.31 -13.65 -4.23
CA PRO A 61 12.63 -13.11 -4.62
C PRO A 61 13.17 -13.72 -5.92
N ALA A 62 12.79 -14.97 -6.22
CA ALA A 62 13.19 -15.64 -7.46
C ALA A 62 12.26 -15.19 -8.60
N MET A 63 12.83 -14.57 -9.63
CA MET A 63 12.10 -14.06 -10.81
C MET A 63 10.89 -13.19 -10.43
N PRO A 64 11.09 -12.08 -9.70
CA PRO A 64 9.99 -11.29 -9.14
C PRO A 64 9.02 -10.79 -10.22
N PHE A 65 9.53 -10.43 -11.40
CA PHE A 65 8.74 -9.92 -12.52
C PHE A 65 8.45 -10.96 -13.62
N GLY A 66 8.67 -12.26 -13.37
CA GLY A 66 8.39 -13.31 -14.35
C GLY A 66 9.33 -13.28 -15.55
N ASN A 67 8.79 -13.17 -16.75
CA ASN A 67 9.58 -13.14 -17.99
C ASN A 67 9.97 -11.69 -18.33
N CYS A 68 11.19 -11.49 -18.82
CA CYS A 68 11.72 -10.16 -19.12
C CYS A 68 11.93 -9.97 -20.63
N SER A 69 11.31 -8.94 -21.21
CA SER A 69 11.46 -8.63 -22.65
C SER A 69 12.88 -8.19 -23.01
N VAL A 70 13.62 -7.55 -22.09
CA VAL A 70 15.04 -7.19 -22.31
C VAL A 70 15.93 -8.45 -22.42
N LYS A 71 15.50 -9.56 -21.82
CA LYS A 71 16.18 -10.85 -21.92
C LYS A 71 15.56 -11.77 -22.98
N ASN A 72 14.91 -11.20 -24.01
CA ASN A 72 14.23 -11.97 -25.07
C ASN A 72 13.19 -12.98 -24.53
N GLY A 73 12.46 -12.61 -23.48
CA GLY A 73 11.43 -13.45 -22.87
C GLY A 73 11.93 -14.48 -21.86
N ASN A 74 13.24 -14.54 -21.60
CA ASN A 74 13.80 -15.39 -20.55
C ASN A 74 13.41 -14.89 -19.14
N PRO A 75 13.53 -15.76 -18.11
CA PRO A 75 13.42 -15.40 -16.71
C PRO A 75 14.07 -14.06 -16.33
N CYS A 76 13.30 -13.21 -15.65
CA CYS A 76 13.77 -11.93 -15.15
C CYS A 76 14.86 -12.15 -14.09
N ALA A 77 16.08 -11.67 -14.38
CA ALA A 77 17.10 -11.46 -13.36
C ALA A 77 17.04 -10.01 -12.94
N PHE A 78 16.10 -9.69 -12.06
CA PHE A 78 15.96 -8.36 -11.50
C PHE A 78 17.21 -8.00 -10.70
N ALA A 79 17.73 -6.80 -10.92
CA ALA A 79 18.79 -6.20 -10.13
C ALA A 79 18.45 -4.70 -9.95
N PRO A 80 18.36 -4.18 -8.72
CA PRO A 80 18.02 -2.77 -8.51
C PRO A 80 19.16 -1.86 -8.95
N SER A 81 18.82 -0.76 -9.63
CA SER A 81 19.74 0.32 -9.99
C SER A 81 19.62 1.46 -8.99
N GLY A 82 20.15 1.25 -7.77
CA GLY A 82 20.08 2.21 -6.68
C GLY A 82 18.83 2.08 -5.82
N LYS A 83 18.35 3.20 -5.29
CA LYS A 83 17.17 3.31 -4.42
C LYS A 83 15.95 3.75 -5.22
N TRP A 84 14.77 3.66 -4.61
CA TRP A 84 13.56 4.25 -5.21
C TRP A 84 13.71 5.77 -5.35
N ALA A 85 13.24 6.28 -6.47
CA ALA A 85 13.12 7.70 -6.76
C ALA A 85 11.67 8.16 -6.62
N LYS A 86 11.46 9.49 -6.61
CA LYS A 86 10.13 10.11 -6.40
C LYS A 86 9.47 9.59 -5.12
N THR A 87 10.24 9.52 -4.04
CA THR A 87 9.75 9.23 -2.68
C THR A 87 9.25 10.51 -2.03
N TYR A 88 8.45 10.37 -0.97
CA TYR A 88 7.93 11.53 -0.26
C TYR A 88 8.82 11.91 0.92
N GLU A 89 9.75 12.84 0.70
CA GLU A 89 10.77 13.23 1.69
C GLU A 89 10.23 13.82 2.99
N LYS A 90 8.98 14.29 2.99
CA LYS A 90 8.34 14.87 4.18
C LYS A 90 7.88 13.83 5.20
N VAL A 91 7.65 12.59 4.76
CA VAL A 91 7.25 11.48 5.64
C VAL A 91 8.35 10.45 5.62
N LYS A 92 8.99 10.27 6.78
CA LYS A 92 10.12 9.37 6.94
C LYS A 92 9.84 8.33 8.00
N VAL A 93 10.26 7.11 7.72
CA VAL A 93 10.29 6.02 8.68
C VAL A 93 11.74 5.65 8.91
N MET A 94 12.21 5.72 10.16
CA MET A 94 13.61 5.45 10.50
C MET A 94 14.60 6.26 9.63
N ASP A 95 14.31 7.56 9.45
CA ASP A 95 15.05 8.51 8.60
C ASP A 95 15.05 8.24 7.09
N LYS A 96 14.25 7.27 6.62
CA LYS A 96 14.13 6.90 5.21
C LYS A 96 12.83 7.41 4.62
N SER A 97 12.89 7.97 3.42
CA SER A 97 11.70 8.53 2.75
C SER A 97 10.72 7.43 2.34
N CYS A 98 9.42 7.64 2.59
CA CYS A 98 8.40 6.65 2.25
C CYS A 98 8.05 6.64 0.75
N LEU A 99 7.70 5.45 0.26
CA LEU A 99 7.18 5.27 -1.10
C LEU A 99 5.74 5.73 -1.20
N THR A 100 5.39 6.24 -2.37
CA THR A 100 4.02 6.59 -2.77
C THR A 100 3.72 5.99 -4.14
N GLU A 101 2.47 6.08 -4.60
CA GLU A 101 2.06 5.58 -5.92
C GLU A 101 2.91 6.08 -7.11
N ILE A 102 3.53 7.25 -6.97
CA ILE A 102 4.37 7.84 -8.03
C ILE A 102 5.85 7.47 -7.92
N SER A 103 6.21 6.67 -6.92
CA SER A 103 7.59 6.22 -6.72
C SER A 103 8.00 5.22 -7.79
N GLU A 104 9.25 5.35 -8.24
CA GLU A 104 9.78 4.57 -9.37
C GLU A 104 11.16 4.02 -9.01
N LEU A 105 11.46 2.81 -9.47
CA LEU A 105 12.77 2.15 -9.32
C LEU A 105 13.28 1.72 -10.69
N MET A 106 14.56 1.93 -10.94
CA MET A 106 15.21 1.46 -12.17
C MET A 106 15.81 0.07 -11.97
N CYS A 107 15.68 -0.79 -12.97
CA CYS A 107 16.34 -2.09 -13.00
C CYS A 107 17.66 -1.98 -13.78
N ALA A 108 18.77 -2.45 -13.20
CA ALA A 108 20.09 -2.46 -13.86
C ALA A 108 20.11 -3.37 -15.11
N THR A 109 19.28 -4.41 -15.13
CA THR A 109 19.05 -5.27 -16.31
C THR A 109 18.32 -4.54 -17.44
N GLY A 110 17.66 -3.42 -17.15
CA GLY A 110 16.79 -2.69 -18.07
C GLY A 110 15.32 -2.86 -17.69
N GLY A 111 14.62 -1.73 -17.66
CA GLY A 111 13.21 -1.64 -17.27
C GLY A 111 12.99 -0.65 -16.12
N LYS A 112 11.79 -0.08 -16.09
CA LYS A 112 11.31 0.82 -15.05
C LYS A 112 10.24 0.10 -14.24
N ILE A 113 10.42 0.11 -12.93
CA ILE A 113 9.51 -0.46 -11.96
C ILE A 113 8.69 0.67 -11.35
N THR A 114 7.38 0.50 -11.32
CA THR A 114 6.43 1.43 -10.73
C THR A 114 5.55 0.71 -9.71
N VAL A 115 4.89 1.46 -8.85
CA VAL A 115 3.87 0.93 -7.94
C VAL A 115 2.60 0.68 -8.75
N MET A 116 2.13 -0.57 -8.79
CA MET A 116 0.87 -0.95 -9.43
C MET A 116 -0.30 -0.79 -8.47
N ASN A 117 -0.10 -1.21 -7.23
CA ASN A 117 -1.10 -1.12 -6.17
C ASN A 117 -0.37 -0.79 -4.86
N HIS A 118 -0.85 0.21 -4.14
CA HIS A 118 -0.26 0.66 -2.88
C HIS A 118 -0.47 -0.33 -1.72
N GLY A 119 -1.46 -1.24 -1.83
CA GLY A 119 -1.73 -2.33 -0.90
C GLY A 119 -2.64 -1.96 0.26
N GLN A 120 -2.77 -0.67 0.58
CA GLN A 120 -3.68 -0.21 1.64
C GLN A 120 -5.13 -0.49 1.26
N GLN A 121 -5.94 -0.87 2.23
CA GLN A 121 -7.39 -0.91 2.10
C GLN A 121 -7.97 0.23 2.93
N SER A 122 -8.92 0.98 2.38
CA SER A 122 -9.65 1.97 3.16
C SER A 122 -10.57 1.22 4.12
N GLU A 123 -10.35 1.41 5.40
CA GLU A 123 -11.23 0.87 6.43
C GLU A 123 -12.34 1.87 6.74
N LEU A 124 -13.57 1.37 6.85
CA LEU A 124 -14.69 2.16 7.36
C LEU A 124 -14.42 2.47 8.84
N THR A 125 -14.15 3.73 9.14
CA THR A 125 -14.02 4.15 10.54
C THR A 125 -15.40 4.28 11.18
N LYS A 126 -15.48 4.19 12.52
CA LYS A 126 -16.71 4.46 13.29
C LYS A 126 -17.29 5.84 12.93
N ALA A 127 -16.44 6.84 12.67
CA ALA A 127 -16.87 8.17 12.23
C ALA A 127 -17.51 8.15 10.82
N ASN A 128 -16.99 7.35 9.88
CA ASN A 128 -17.61 7.20 8.57
C ASN A 128 -19.01 6.58 8.68
N VAL A 129 -19.17 5.58 9.56
CA VAL A 129 -20.48 4.93 9.79
C VAL A 129 -21.47 5.90 10.42
N ARG A 130 -21.04 6.71 11.41
CA ARG A 130 -21.88 7.74 12.06
C ARG A 130 -22.33 8.85 11.12
N ASN A 131 -21.46 9.25 10.19
CA ASN A 131 -21.75 10.32 9.24
C ASN A 131 -22.49 9.83 7.99
N ALA A 132 -22.72 8.52 7.85
CA ALA A 132 -23.43 7.97 6.71
C ALA A 132 -24.94 8.25 6.83
N ASP A 133 -25.58 8.57 5.70
CA ASP A 133 -27.03 8.72 5.63
C ASP A 133 -27.70 7.34 5.75
N VAL A 134 -28.36 7.11 6.88
CA VAL A 134 -28.96 5.83 7.23
C VAL A 134 -30.08 5.44 6.26
N GLU A 135 -30.90 6.40 5.82
CA GLU A 135 -32.01 6.13 4.91
C GLU A 135 -31.50 5.75 3.52
N PHE A 136 -30.49 6.47 3.04
CA PHE A 136 -29.84 6.14 1.77
C PHE A 136 -29.14 4.79 1.78
N MET A 137 -28.44 4.47 2.88
CA MET A 137 -27.80 3.16 3.05
C MET A 137 -28.82 2.02 3.10
N GLN A 138 -29.95 2.22 3.77
CA GLN A 138 -31.07 1.26 3.81
C GLN A 138 -31.72 1.07 2.43
N PHE A 139 -31.79 2.14 1.63
CA PHE A 139 -32.32 2.09 0.27
C PHE A 139 -31.40 1.30 -0.68
N ILE A 140 -30.09 1.52 -0.60
CA ILE A 140 -29.11 0.79 -1.44
C ILE A 140 -29.07 -0.69 -1.06
N ASN A 141 -29.15 -1.01 0.22
CA ASN A 141 -29.10 -2.39 0.69
C ASN A 141 -30.27 -2.71 1.65
N PRO A 142 -31.48 -2.98 1.12
CA PRO A 142 -32.67 -3.21 1.93
C PRO A 142 -32.61 -4.44 2.84
N PHE A 143 -31.73 -5.39 2.52
CA PHE A 143 -31.52 -6.60 3.31
C PHE A 143 -30.54 -6.40 4.48
N PHE A 144 -29.87 -5.26 4.55
CA PHE A 144 -28.98 -4.89 5.64
C PHE A 144 -29.63 -3.79 6.48
N ASN A 145 -29.85 -4.04 7.77
CA ASN A 145 -30.40 -3.03 8.68
C ASN A 145 -29.28 -2.09 9.14
N PHE A 146 -29.02 -1.03 8.37
CA PHE A 146 -27.93 -0.10 8.66
C PHE A 146 -28.13 0.62 10.00
N LYS A 147 -29.39 0.88 10.38
CA LYS A 147 -29.75 1.53 11.64
C LYS A 147 -29.35 0.70 12.85
N GLU A 148 -29.61 -0.61 12.80
CA GLU A 148 -29.21 -1.54 13.85
C GLU A 148 -27.69 -1.64 13.97
N PHE A 149 -27.00 -1.70 12.83
CA PHE A 149 -25.54 -1.70 12.78
C PHE A 149 -24.90 -0.44 13.41
N VAL A 150 -25.43 0.75 13.14
CA VAL A 150 -24.96 2.01 13.78
C VAL A 150 -25.14 1.94 15.29
N ASN A 151 -26.30 1.50 15.77
CA ASN A 151 -26.59 1.38 17.20
C ASN A 151 -25.62 0.41 17.91
N ASP A 152 -25.25 -0.69 17.27
CA ASP A 152 -24.34 -1.67 17.86
C ASP A 152 -22.91 -1.15 17.97
N ILE A 153 -22.44 -0.36 16.99
CA ILE A 153 -21.16 0.36 17.08
C ILE A 153 -21.17 1.35 18.25
N GLU A 154 -22.27 2.08 18.47
CA GLU A 154 -22.40 3.02 19.59
C GLU A 154 -22.41 2.33 20.95
N LYS A 155 -23.06 1.17 21.08
CA LYS A 155 -23.06 0.39 22.32
C LYS A 155 -21.68 -0.17 22.68
N GLN A 156 -20.87 -0.55 21.69
CA GLN A 156 -19.50 -1.00 21.92
C GLN A 156 -18.65 0.13 22.55
N ASP A 157 -18.77 1.37 22.07
CA ASP A 157 -18.05 2.51 22.65
C ASP A 157 -18.45 2.82 24.10
N LEU A 158 -19.68 2.50 24.50
CA LEU A 158 -20.17 2.66 25.89
C LEU A 158 -19.69 1.54 26.82
N GLY A 159 -19.34 0.37 26.28
CA GLY A 159 -18.81 -0.77 27.03
C GLY A 159 -17.34 -0.61 27.44
N ASP A 160 -16.57 0.18 26.70
CA ASP A 160 -15.13 0.40 26.90
C ASP A 160 -14.80 1.41 28.03
N PHE A 161 -15.81 1.98 28.70
CA PHE A 161 -15.67 2.89 29.86
C PHE A 161 -15.90 2.19 31.22
N LYS A 162 -15.84 0.86 31.29
CA LYS A 162 -15.93 0.09 32.54
C LYS A 162 -14.65 -0.66 32.87
#